data_AF-V6SF79-F1
#
_entry.id   AF-V6SF79-F1
#
_cell.length_a   1.000
_cell.length_b   1.000
_cell.length_c   1.000
_cell.angle_alpha   90.00
_cell.angle_beta   90.00
_cell.angle_gamma   90.00
#
_symmetry.space_group_name_H-M   'P 1'
#
loop_
_entity.id
_entity.type
_entity.pdbx_description
1 polymer ?
#
loop_
_entity_poly.entity_id
_entity_poly.type
_entity_poly.pdbx_seq_one_letter_code
_entity_poly.pdbx_strand_id
1 'polypeptide(L)'
;MKKRNLYLIFIIFFAINSCAWLDESQHQKIVGEYEIGWNDLESNRSISKPIKNCDGCYEVIVNSYVYAVGHNEKYIIAKQLNYPESETYYYIIDIEKNKKSSQNGIIGPLNGTEFEKTIKDLQIVNLKFDLNFDKEPRN
;
A
#
# COMPACT_ATOMS: atom_id res chain seq x y z
N MET A 1 31.14 28.38 -35.03
CA MET A 1 29.89 27.60 -34.90
C MET A 1 28.70 28.54 -34.95
N LYS A 2 27.73 28.30 -35.85
CA LYS A 2 26.59 29.20 -36.09
C LYS A 2 25.77 29.35 -34.80
N LYS A 3 25.43 30.59 -34.40
CA LYS A 3 24.67 30.92 -33.16
C LYS A 3 23.43 30.04 -32.96
N ARG A 4 22.82 29.54 -34.04
CA ARG A 4 21.71 28.57 -34.06
C ARG A 4 22.01 27.24 -33.35
N ASN A 5 23.25 26.76 -33.35
CA ASN A 5 23.62 25.50 -32.69
C ASN A 5 23.82 25.67 -31.17
N LEU A 6 24.05 26.90 -30.68
CA LEU A 6 24.22 27.19 -29.26
C LEU A 6 22.87 27.20 -28.52
N TYR A 7 21.80 27.71 -29.16
CA TYR A 7 20.45 27.70 -28.59
C TYR A 7 19.88 26.28 -28.43
N LEU A 8 20.20 25.37 -29.35
CA LEU A 8 19.80 23.96 -29.26
C LEU A 8 20.42 23.24 -28.06
N ILE A 9 21.68 23.54 -27.73
CA ILE A 9 22.36 22.98 -26.55
C ILE A 9 21.72 23.49 -25.25
N PHE A 10 21.30 24.75 -25.23
CA PHE A 10 20.67 25.36 -24.05
C PHE A 10 19.27 24.78 -23.77
N ILE A 11 18.49 24.49 -24.80
CA ILE A 11 17.16 23.86 -24.66
C ILE A 11 17.28 22.41 -24.14
N ILE A 12 18.30 21.67 -24.57
CA ILE A 12 18.57 20.30 -24.09
C ILE A 12 18.95 20.30 -22.61
N PHE A 13 19.74 21.28 -22.15
CA PHE A 13 20.13 21.40 -20.74
C PHE A 13 18.95 21.78 -19.81
N PHE A 14 17.97 22.54 -20.30
CA PHE A 14 16.76 22.85 -19.54
C PHE A 14 15.76 21.69 -19.52
N ALA A 15 15.72 20.86 -20.57
CA ALA A 15 14.82 19.70 -20.64
C ALA A 15 15.21 18.55 -19.70
N ILE A 16 16.48 18.44 -19.28
CA ILE A 16 16.94 17.43 -18.30
C ILE A 16 16.72 17.84 -16.83
N ASN A 17 16.21 19.05 -16.56
CA ASN A 17 15.84 19.51 -15.21
C ASN A 17 14.32 19.48 -14.97
N SER A 18 13.52 18.95 -15.89
CA SER A 18 12.10 18.74 -15.60
C SER A 18 11.96 17.63 -14.56
N CYS A 19 11.45 18.00 -13.38
CA CYS A 19 11.23 17.20 -12.17
C CYS A 19 10.28 15.99 -12.33
N ALA A 20 10.51 15.12 -13.32
CA ALA A 20 9.74 13.90 -13.54
C ALA A 20 10.26 12.69 -12.73
N TRP A 21 11.23 12.89 -11.84
CA TRP A 21 11.98 11.83 -11.15
C TRP A 21 11.78 11.81 -9.62
N LEU A 22 10.96 12.71 -9.08
CA LEU A 22 10.65 12.78 -7.64
C LEU A 22 9.21 12.37 -7.34
N ASP A 23 8.68 11.42 -8.10
CA ASP A 23 7.48 10.73 -7.66
C ASP A 23 7.93 9.69 -6.62
N GLU A 24 7.92 10.09 -5.35
CA GLU A 24 8.23 9.20 -4.22
C GLU A 24 7.12 8.19 -3.97
N SER A 25 6.02 8.26 -4.72
CA SER A 25 4.96 7.25 -4.64
C SER A 25 5.50 5.89 -5.06
N GLN A 26 5.14 4.88 -4.28
CA GLN A 26 5.40 3.49 -4.63
C GLN A 26 4.14 2.70 -4.38
N HIS A 27 3.78 1.89 -5.38
CA HIS A 27 2.64 0.99 -5.33
C HIS A 27 3.10 -0.40 -5.75
N GLN A 28 2.70 -1.40 -4.99
CA GLN A 28 2.99 -2.80 -5.27
C GLN A 28 1.71 -3.61 -5.17
N LYS A 29 1.48 -4.44 -6.18
CA LYS A 29 0.36 -5.39 -6.20
C LYS A 29 0.51 -6.44 -5.10
N ILE A 30 -0.55 -6.66 -4.31
CA ILE A 30 -0.65 -7.77 -3.35
C ILE A 30 -1.24 -8.99 -4.06
N VAL A 31 -2.55 -8.93 -4.35
CA VAL A 31 -3.31 -10.00 -5.01
C VAL A 31 -4.58 -9.42 -5.63
N GLY A 32 -5.00 -9.93 -6.79
CA GLY A 32 -6.23 -9.47 -7.44
C GLY A 32 -6.20 -7.98 -7.80
N GLU A 33 -7.09 -7.20 -7.19
CA GLU A 33 -7.22 -5.74 -7.35
C GLU A 33 -6.56 -4.97 -6.18
N TYR A 34 -6.00 -5.66 -5.20
CA TYR A 34 -5.43 -5.04 -4.00
C TYR A 34 -3.97 -4.67 -4.21
N GLU A 35 -3.62 -3.48 -3.77
CA GLU A 35 -2.30 -2.90 -3.86
C GLU A 35 -1.91 -2.32 -2.49
N ILE A 36 -0.61 -2.27 -2.22
CA ILE A 36 -0.04 -1.56 -1.08
C ILE A 36 0.85 -0.44 -1.60
N GLY A 37 0.67 0.76 -1.05
CA GLY A 37 1.43 1.91 -1.50
C GLY A 37 1.09 3.20 -0.80
N TRP A 38 1.76 4.27 -1.23
CA TRP A 38 1.55 5.63 -0.78
C TRP A 38 1.69 6.61 -1.94
N ASN A 39 1.04 7.76 -1.85
CA ASN A 39 1.14 8.82 -2.85
C ASN A 39 2.10 9.93 -2.39
N ASP A 40 1.90 10.46 -1.18
CA ASP A 40 2.63 11.64 -0.72
C ASP A 40 3.78 11.31 0.23
N LEU A 41 3.52 10.50 1.27
CA LEU A 41 4.49 10.19 2.33
C LEU A 41 4.54 8.68 2.57
N GLU A 42 5.72 8.12 2.81
CA GLU A 42 5.87 6.69 3.14
C GLU A 42 5.04 6.32 4.38
N SER A 43 4.92 7.23 5.34
CA SER A 43 4.07 7.08 6.53
C SER A 43 2.59 6.89 6.21
N ASN A 44 2.14 7.25 5.00
CA ASN A 44 0.79 7.03 4.50
C ASN A 44 0.59 5.68 3.78
N ARG A 45 1.58 4.76 3.86
CA ARG A 45 1.46 3.45 3.21
C ARG A 45 0.22 2.71 3.69
N SER A 46 -0.66 2.41 2.73
CA SER A 46 -1.98 1.85 2.95
C SER A 46 -2.22 0.68 1.99
N ILE A 47 -3.19 -0.17 2.33
CA ILE A 47 -3.75 -1.14 1.39
C ILE A 47 -4.97 -0.49 0.74
N SER A 48 -5.01 -0.49 -0.58
CA SER A 48 -6.10 0.08 -1.37
C SER A 48 -6.50 -0.82 -2.52
N LYS A 49 -7.60 -0.48 -3.17
CA LYS A 49 -8.04 -1.09 -4.43
C LYS A 49 -8.75 -0.04 -5.30
N PRO A 50 -8.77 -0.18 -6.64
CA PRO A 50 -9.42 0.80 -7.50
C PRO A 50 -10.94 0.83 -7.33
N ILE A 51 -11.53 2.02 -7.44
CA ILE A 51 -12.98 2.22 -7.47
C ILE A 51 -13.48 1.99 -8.90
N LYS A 52 -14.45 1.10 -9.07
CA LYS A 52 -15.04 0.83 -10.39
C LYS A 52 -15.69 2.10 -10.96
N ASN A 53 -15.45 2.34 -12.24
CA ASN A 53 -15.95 3.51 -12.99
C ASN A 53 -15.37 4.87 -12.56
N CYS A 54 -14.19 4.89 -11.94
CA CYS A 54 -13.47 6.12 -11.56
C CYS A 54 -11.98 5.93 -11.83
N ASP A 55 -11.50 6.45 -12.96
CA ASP A 55 -10.09 6.29 -13.36
C ASP A 55 -9.16 7.03 -12.39
N GLY A 56 -8.17 6.32 -11.86
CA GLY A 56 -7.22 6.86 -10.88
C GLY A 56 -7.78 7.01 -9.46
N CYS A 57 -9.01 6.56 -9.20
CA CYS A 57 -9.61 6.62 -7.87
C CYS A 57 -9.40 5.30 -7.14
N TYR A 58 -8.90 5.39 -5.91
CA TYR A 58 -8.66 4.23 -5.06
C TYR A 58 -9.45 4.35 -3.77
N GLU A 59 -9.94 3.22 -3.29
CA GLU A 59 -10.53 3.09 -1.98
C GLU A 59 -9.53 2.47 -1.01
N VAL A 60 -9.31 3.16 0.11
CA VAL A 60 -8.43 2.70 1.17
C VAL A 60 -9.14 1.62 1.99
N ILE A 61 -8.55 0.44 2.06
CA ILE A 61 -9.04 -0.73 2.79
C ILE A 61 -8.45 -0.80 4.19
N VAL A 62 -7.13 -0.59 4.30
CA VAL A 62 -6.43 -0.45 5.58
C VAL A 62 -5.55 0.78 5.45
N ASN A 63 -5.80 1.77 6.29
CA ASN A 63 -5.05 3.02 6.29
C ASN A 63 -3.69 2.88 6.99
N SER A 64 -2.86 3.91 6.82
CA SER A 64 -1.54 4.14 7.40
C SER A 64 -1.32 3.62 8.83
N TYR A 65 -0.13 3.15 9.23
CA TYR A 65 1.06 2.78 8.42
C TYR A 65 1.16 1.26 8.32
N VAL A 66 0.92 0.69 7.14
CA VAL A 66 1.01 -0.75 6.92
C VAL A 66 2.45 -1.13 6.60
N TYR A 67 3.12 -1.87 7.50
CA TYR A 67 4.54 -2.22 7.35
C TYR A 67 4.80 -3.68 6.99
N ALA A 68 3.77 -4.54 7.05
CA ALA A 68 3.88 -5.90 6.54
C ALA A 68 2.54 -6.40 6.00
N VAL A 69 2.57 -7.14 4.90
CA VAL A 69 1.42 -7.80 4.30
C VAL A 69 1.77 -9.24 3.97
N GLY A 70 0.86 -10.15 4.29
CA GLY A 70 0.86 -11.52 3.83
C GLY A 70 -0.49 -11.86 3.21
N HIS A 71 -0.54 -12.83 2.32
CA HIS A 71 -1.78 -13.17 1.65
C HIS A 71 -1.83 -14.63 1.22
N ASN A 72 -3.05 -15.09 0.92
CA ASN A 72 -3.32 -16.31 0.17
C ASN A 72 -4.52 -16.06 -0.76
N GLU A 73 -5.08 -17.11 -1.35
CA GLU A 73 -6.20 -16.98 -2.30
C GLU A 73 -7.49 -16.42 -1.68
N LYS A 74 -7.65 -16.49 -0.37
CA LYS A 74 -8.89 -16.12 0.35
C LYS A 74 -8.75 -14.86 1.20
N TYR A 75 -7.56 -14.63 1.75
CA TYR A 75 -7.33 -13.59 2.74
C TYR A 75 -6.09 -12.76 2.43
N ILE A 76 -6.17 -11.48 2.74
CA ILE A 76 -5.01 -10.59 2.91
C ILE A 76 -4.90 -10.27 4.40
N ILE A 77 -3.69 -10.26 4.93
CA ILE A 77 -3.40 -9.96 6.32
C ILE A 77 -2.39 -8.84 6.37
N ALA A 78 -2.69 -7.80 7.15
CA ALA A 78 -1.87 -6.61 7.27
C ALA A 78 -1.43 -6.40 8.71
N LYS A 79 -0.18 -5.97 8.89
CA LYS A 79 0.31 -5.36 10.13
C LYS A 79 0.36 -3.85 9.95
N GLN A 80 -0.42 -3.15 10.76
CA GLN A 80 -0.44 -1.70 10.82
C GLN A 80 0.29 -1.24 12.09
N LEU A 81 1.12 -0.22 11.97
CA LEU A 81 1.65 0.50 13.12
C LEU A 81 0.66 1.60 13.52
N ASN A 82 0.18 1.54 14.75
CA ASN A 82 -0.55 2.61 15.39
C ASN A 82 0.43 3.67 15.87
N TYR A 83 0.53 4.77 15.15
CA TYR A 83 1.36 5.90 15.54
C TYR A 83 0.51 6.92 16.33
N PRO A 84 1.00 7.48 17.45
CA PRO A 84 2.37 7.43 18.00
C PRO A 84 2.65 6.28 18.98
N GLU A 85 1.64 5.49 19.33
CA GLU A 85 1.69 4.50 20.42
C GLU A 85 2.63 3.31 20.12
N SER A 86 3.09 3.19 18.86
CA SER A 86 4.01 2.14 18.37
C SER A 86 3.48 0.71 18.53
N GLU A 87 2.17 0.59 18.76
CA GLU A 87 1.47 -0.68 18.84
C GLU A 87 1.22 -1.24 17.45
N THR A 88 1.25 -2.56 17.32
CA THR A 88 0.91 -3.23 16.06
C THR A 88 -0.51 -3.74 16.11
N TYR A 89 -1.34 -3.25 15.19
CA TYR A 89 -2.63 -3.82 14.90
C TYR A 89 -2.58 -4.74 13.70
N TYR A 90 -3.46 -5.72 13.70
CA TYR A 90 -3.63 -6.68 12.63
C TYR A 90 -4.99 -6.47 11.98
N TYR A 91 -5.00 -6.58 10.65
CA TYR A 91 -6.23 -6.60 9.86
C TYR A 91 -6.26 -7.87 9.02
N ILE A 92 -7.44 -8.48 8.92
CA ILE A 92 -7.71 -9.61 8.03
C ILE A 92 -8.79 -9.18 7.05
N ILE A 93 -8.50 -9.30 5.76
CA ILE A 93 -9.40 -8.93 4.67
C ILE A 93 -9.83 -10.22 3.96
N ASP A 94 -11.11 -10.58 4.06
CA ASP A 94 -11.76 -11.64 3.29
C ASP A 94 -12.01 -11.13 1.87
N ILE A 95 -11.23 -11.61 0.90
CA ILE A 95 -11.18 -11.10 -0.48
C ILE A 95 -12.56 -11.20 -1.14
N GLU A 96 -13.26 -12.32 -0.96
CA GLU A 96 -14.56 -12.56 -1.61
C GLU A 96 -15.66 -11.69 -1.01
N LYS A 97 -15.67 -11.49 0.31
CA LYS A 97 -16.64 -10.59 0.94
C LYS A 97 -16.36 -9.14 0.59
N ASN A 98 -15.09 -8.74 0.55
CA ASN A 98 -14.69 -7.36 0.30
C ASN A 98 -14.87 -6.93 -1.16
N LYS A 99 -14.89 -7.87 -2.12
CA LYS A 99 -15.29 -7.60 -3.52
C LYS A 99 -16.70 -7.00 -3.65
N LYS A 100 -17.62 -7.33 -2.74
CA LYS A 100 -19.02 -6.86 -2.79
C LYS A 100 -19.19 -5.44 -2.27
N SER A 101 -18.42 -5.10 -1.24
CA SER A 101 -18.36 -3.78 -0.63
C SER A 101 -17.08 -3.71 0.17
N SER A 102 -16.35 -2.62 0.03
CA SER A 102 -15.04 -2.44 0.63
C SER A 102 -15.07 -2.28 2.15
N GLN A 103 -16.24 -2.06 2.75
CA GLN A 103 -16.43 -2.09 4.19
C GLN A 103 -16.74 -3.51 4.71
N ASN A 104 -17.09 -4.44 3.82
CA ASN A 104 -17.42 -5.80 4.18
C ASN A 104 -16.17 -6.69 4.17
N GLY A 105 -16.13 -7.69 5.06
CA GLY A 105 -15.06 -8.68 5.08
C GLY A 105 -13.73 -8.16 5.64
N ILE A 106 -13.69 -6.96 6.22
CA ILE A 106 -12.54 -6.49 7.00
C ILE A 106 -12.76 -6.87 8.46
N ILE A 107 -11.77 -7.50 9.07
CA ILE A 107 -11.73 -7.83 10.50
C ILE A 107 -10.51 -7.14 11.09
N GLY A 108 -10.75 -6.14 11.94
CA GLY A 108 -9.72 -5.38 12.64
C GLY A 108 -10.20 -3.97 12.99
N PRO A 109 -9.35 -3.17 13.66
CA PRO A 109 -8.02 -3.54 14.16
C PRO A 109 -8.08 -4.63 15.23
N LEU A 110 -7.16 -5.58 15.19
CA LEU A 110 -6.97 -6.62 16.20
C LEU A 110 -5.63 -6.44 16.90
N ASN A 111 -5.56 -6.69 18.21
CA ASN A 111 -4.27 -6.89 18.88
C ASN A 111 -3.70 -8.29 18.58
N GLY A 112 -2.48 -8.57 19.04
CA GLY A 112 -1.80 -9.85 18.76
C GLY A 112 -2.60 -11.08 19.22
N THR A 113 -3.19 -11.05 20.42
CA THR A 113 -3.98 -12.16 20.97
C THR A 113 -5.27 -12.39 20.18
N GLU A 114 -5.97 -11.32 19.84
CA GLU A 114 -7.19 -11.36 19.03
C GLU A 114 -6.89 -11.87 17.62
N PHE A 115 -5.78 -11.44 17.03
CA PHE A 115 -5.31 -11.89 15.74
C PHE A 115 -5.05 -13.40 15.74
N GLU A 116 -4.24 -13.92 16.67
CA GLU A 116 -3.93 -15.34 16.76
C GLU A 116 -5.20 -16.20 16.92
N LYS A 117 -6.13 -15.76 17.77
CA LYS A 117 -7.42 -16.41 17.93
C LYS A 117 -8.20 -16.41 16.61
N THR A 118 -8.30 -15.26 15.94
CA THR A 118 -9.07 -15.12 14.71
C THR A 118 -8.49 -15.94 13.55
N ILE A 119 -7.16 -15.98 13.41
CA ILE A 119 -6.47 -16.82 12.43
C ILE A 119 -6.78 -18.30 12.65
N LYS A 120 -6.80 -18.74 13.90
CA LYS A 120 -7.14 -20.12 14.26
C LYS A 120 -8.60 -20.43 13.97
N ASP A 121 -9.52 -19.55 14.37
CA ASP A 121 -10.96 -19.71 14.18
C ASP A 121 -11.34 -19.75 12.68
N LEU A 122 -10.66 -18.94 11.86
CA LEU A 122 -10.83 -18.93 10.40
C LEU A 122 -10.03 -20.04 9.68
N GLN A 123 -9.27 -20.85 10.42
CA GLN A 123 -8.41 -21.91 9.88
C GLN A 123 -7.47 -21.43 8.77
N ILE A 124 -6.92 -20.23 8.93
CA ILE A 124 -5.99 -19.66 7.95
C ILE A 124 -4.64 -20.37 8.12
N VAL A 125 -4.32 -21.20 7.13
CA VAL A 125 -3.05 -21.95 7.05
C VAL A 125 -2.13 -21.36 6.00
N ASN A 126 -0.82 -21.63 6.12
CA ASN A 126 0.22 -21.22 5.17
C ASN A 126 0.32 -19.70 4.97
N LEU A 127 0.04 -18.91 6.02
CA LEU A 127 0.27 -17.47 5.96
C LEU A 127 1.77 -17.17 5.98
N LYS A 128 2.24 -16.47 4.95
CA LYS A 128 3.58 -15.88 4.91
C LYS A 128 3.44 -14.38 4.64
N PHE A 129 4.10 -13.56 5.46
CA PHE A 129 4.30 -12.15 5.16
C PHE A 129 5.38 -12.03 4.10
N ASP A 130 4.97 -11.82 2.86
CA ASP A 130 5.84 -11.75 1.69
C ASP A 130 6.17 -10.32 1.29
N LEU A 131 5.37 -9.35 1.73
CA LEU A 131 5.65 -7.93 1.61
C LEU A 131 6.02 -7.38 3.00
N ASN A 132 7.29 -7.02 3.19
CA ASN A 132 7.79 -6.48 4.45
C ASN A 132 8.51 -5.16 4.18
N PHE A 133 8.23 -4.17 5.00
CA PHE A 133 8.81 -2.84 4.91
C PHE A 133 9.34 -2.42 6.29
N ASP A 134 10.13 -1.35 6.32
CA ASP A 134 10.65 -0.81 7.56
C ASP A 134 9.51 -0.41 8.50
N LYS A 135 9.61 -0.81 9.77
CA LYS A 135 8.56 -0.49 10.75
C LYS A 135 8.49 1.01 11.07
N GLU A 136 9.57 1.73 10.81
CA GLU A 136 9.63 3.19 10.91
C GLU A 136 9.62 3.76 9.48
N PRO A 137 8.59 4.54 9.09
CA PRO A 137 8.56 5.16 7.76
C PRO A 137 9.68 6.20 7.64
N ARG A 138 10.29 6.31 6.45
CA ARG A 138 11.18 7.44 6.16
C ARG A 138 10.32 8.68 5.89
N ASN A 139 10.80 9.82 6.35
CA ASN A 139 10.21 11.14 6.09
C ASN A 139 10.85 11.79 4.88
#